data_AF-A0A2E8WQZ0-F1
#
_entry.id   AF-A0A2E8WQZ0-F1
#
_cell.length_a   1.000
_cell.length_b   1.000
_cell.length_c   1.000
_cell.angle_alpha   90.00
_cell.angle_beta   90.00
_cell.angle_gamma   90.00
#
_symmetry.space_group_name_H-M   'P 1'
#
loop_
_entity.id
_entity.type
_entity.pdbx_description
1 polymer ?
#
loop_
_entity_poly.entity_id
_entity_poly.type
_entity_poly.pdbx_seq_one_letter_code
_entity_poly.pdbx_strand_id
1 'polypeptide(L)'
;MQGYNGPINTIQAVEVMKSKLTLWDASAVLLAVPVALPVLAILLSFFGESGDTFGHLATTVLPDYLLNTVLLMLLVGAIALMVGVPTAWLTARYRFPGSRVFPLLLVLPLAAPAYVLGYVYADLLDYTGPVQTSLRALLGLSSLP
;
A
#
# COMPACT_ATOMS: atom_id res chain seq x y z
N MET A 1 -50.13 -28.70 10.93
CA MET A 1 -49.10 -29.53 10.27
C MET A 1 -47.78 -29.28 10.99
N GLN A 2 -47.28 -30.32 11.64
CA GLN A 2 -46.42 -30.28 12.81
C GLN A 2 -44.95 -30.20 12.39
N GLY A 3 -44.27 -29.10 12.74
CA GLY A 3 -42.83 -28.93 12.51
C GLY A 3 -42.05 -29.93 13.36
N TYR A 4 -41.43 -30.91 12.71
CA TYR A 4 -40.52 -31.86 13.33
C TYR A 4 -39.31 -31.13 13.93
N ASN A 5 -39.19 -31.13 15.26
CA ASN A 5 -38.16 -30.44 16.03
C ASN A 5 -37.22 -31.47 16.70
N GLY A 6 -36.65 -32.38 15.89
CA GLY A 6 -35.66 -33.37 16.35
C GLY A 6 -34.24 -32.79 16.35
N PRO A 7 -33.33 -33.29 17.22
CA PRO A 7 -31.94 -32.85 17.22
C PRO A 7 -31.29 -33.17 15.88
N ILE A 8 -30.66 -32.18 15.26
CA ILE A 8 -29.87 -32.39 14.04
C ILE A 8 -28.71 -33.31 14.42
N ASN A 9 -28.76 -34.56 13.94
CA ASN A 9 -27.68 -35.51 14.17
C ASN A 9 -26.39 -34.99 13.52
N THR A 10 -25.25 -35.25 14.15
CA THR A 10 -23.90 -34.81 13.72
C THR A 10 -23.60 -35.16 12.25
N ILE A 11 -24.16 -36.26 11.75
CA ILE A 11 -24.03 -36.69 10.35
C ILE A 11 -24.75 -35.72 9.39
N GLN A 12 -25.93 -35.22 9.74
CA GLN A 12 -26.68 -34.26 8.91
C GLN A 12 -26.00 -32.89 8.85
N ALA A 13 -25.34 -32.45 9.92
CA ALA A 13 -24.57 -31.21 9.93
C ALA A 13 -23.36 -31.26 8.96
N VAL A 14 -22.67 -32.41 8.89
CA VAL A 14 -21.56 -32.62 7.94
C VAL A 14 -22.06 -32.66 6.48
N GLU A 15 -23.23 -33.25 6.24
CA GLU A 15 -23.80 -33.39 4.90
C GLU A 15 -24.30 -32.05 4.34
N VAL A 16 -24.90 -31.19 5.18
CA VAL A 16 -25.24 -29.80 4.80
C VAL A 16 -23.98 -29.00 4.43
N MET A 17 -22.86 -29.21 5.13
CA MET A 17 -21.61 -28.49 4.88
C MET A 17 -20.90 -28.94 3.59
N LYS A 18 -21.08 -30.19 3.14
CA LYS A 18 -20.54 -30.67 1.85
C LYS A 18 -21.30 -30.17 0.63
N SER A 19 -22.56 -29.76 0.78
CA SER A 19 -23.46 -29.44 -0.34
C SER A 19 -23.31 -28.04 -0.96
N LYS A 20 -22.33 -27.23 -0.52
CA LYS A 20 -22.14 -25.85 -1.00
C LYS A 20 -20.72 -25.52 -1.45
N LEU A 21 -20.01 -26.46 -2.08
CA LEU A 21 -18.92 -26.05 -2.98
C LEU A 21 -19.58 -25.55 -4.26
N THR A 22 -19.95 -24.27 -4.28
CA THR A 22 -20.50 -23.67 -5.49
C THR A 22 -19.37 -23.52 -6.52
N LEU A 23 -19.73 -23.51 -7.81
CA LEU A 23 -18.77 -23.22 -8.89
C LEU A 23 -18.01 -21.91 -8.65
N TRP A 24 -18.64 -20.97 -7.93
CA TRP A 24 -18.06 -19.69 -7.57
C TRP A 24 -16.97 -19.82 -6.50
N ASP A 25 -17.19 -20.64 -5.47
CA ASP A 25 -16.17 -20.95 -4.46
C ASP A 25 -14.97 -21.67 -5.08
N ALA A 26 -15.22 -22.61 -6.00
CA ALA A 26 -14.16 -23.31 -6.73
C ALA A 26 -13.32 -22.33 -7.59
N SER A 27 -13.96 -21.36 -8.24
CA SER A 27 -13.26 -20.32 -9.01
C SER A 27 -12.44 -19.37 -8.12
N ALA A 28 -12.96 -19.03 -6.93
CA ALA A 28 -12.25 -18.21 -5.96
C ALA A 28 -10.99 -18.94 -5.44
N VAL A 29 -11.10 -20.23 -5.13
CA VAL A 29 -9.96 -21.05 -4.69
C VAL A 29 -8.93 -21.20 -5.81
N LEU A 30 -9.36 -21.41 -7.06
CA LEU A 30 -8.46 -21.54 -8.21
C LEU A 30 -7.60 -20.27 -8.42
N LEU A 31 -8.15 -19.08 -8.17
CA LEU A 31 -7.42 -17.82 -8.24
C LEU A 31 -6.59 -17.54 -6.99
N ALA A 32 -7.09 -17.91 -5.81
CA ALA A 32 -6.41 -17.66 -4.54
C ALA A 32 -5.14 -18.51 -4.38
N VAL A 33 -5.15 -19.77 -4.83
CA VAL A 33 -4.01 -20.70 -4.70
C VAL A 33 -2.73 -20.15 -5.33
N PRO A 34 -2.66 -19.76 -6.61
CA PRO A 34 -1.43 -19.24 -7.22
C PRO A 34 -0.94 -17.94 -6.58
N VAL A 35 -1.83 -17.10 -6.03
CA VAL A 35 -1.47 -15.88 -5.30
C VAL A 35 -0.90 -16.20 -3.92
N ALA A 36 -1.45 -17.22 -3.24
CA ALA A 36 -1.01 -17.64 -1.92
C ALA A 36 0.30 -18.45 -1.96
N LEU A 37 0.57 -19.19 -3.04
CA LEU A 37 1.77 -20.03 -3.21
C LEU A 37 3.09 -19.30 -2.93
N PRO A 38 3.41 -18.13 -3.50
CA PRO A 38 4.67 -17.44 -3.21
C PRO A 38 4.77 -16.98 -1.75
N VAL A 39 3.65 -16.56 -1.15
CA VAL A 39 3.62 -16.19 0.28
C VAL A 39 3.91 -17.41 1.16
N LEU A 40 3.27 -18.54 0.87
CA LEU A 40 3.53 -19.81 1.55
C LEU A 40 4.97 -20.28 1.34
N ALA A 41 5.53 -20.13 0.14
CA ALA A 41 6.92 -20.47 -0.13
C ALA A 41 7.89 -19.64 0.72
N ILE A 42 7.64 -18.33 0.86
CA ILE A 42 8.41 -17.45 1.74
C ILE A 42 8.26 -17.88 3.21
N LEU A 43 7.04 -18.19 3.66
CA LEU A 43 6.82 -18.64 5.04
C LEU A 43 7.51 -19.98 5.35
N LEU A 44 7.51 -20.92 4.40
CA LEU A 44 8.21 -22.20 4.56
C LEU A 44 9.73 -22.02 4.53
N SER A 45 10.25 -21.00 3.84
CA SER A 45 11.69 -20.69 3.80
C SER A 45 12.27 -20.35 5.18
N PHE A 46 11.45 -19.87 6.13
CA PHE A 46 11.87 -19.64 7.52
C PHE A 46 12.31 -20.91 8.26
N PHE A 47 11.78 -22.08 7.88
CA PHE A 47 12.08 -23.36 8.52
C PHE A 47 13.20 -24.16 7.82
N GLY A 48 13.74 -23.64 6.70
CA GLY A 48 14.85 -24.26 5.97
C GLY A 48 16.23 -23.84 6.48
N GLU A 49 17.30 -24.21 5.76
CA GLU A 49 18.71 -23.89 6.09
C GLU A 49 19.07 -22.39 6.09
N SER A 50 18.08 -21.50 5.89
CA SER A 50 18.26 -20.05 5.82
C SER A 50 18.21 -19.35 7.19
N GLY A 51 18.01 -20.09 8.28
CA GLY A 51 17.79 -19.56 9.63
C GLY A 51 18.93 -18.65 10.15
N ASP A 52 20.19 -19.00 9.88
CA ASP A 52 21.34 -18.18 10.29
C ASP A 52 21.43 -16.84 9.52
N THR A 53 21.01 -16.83 8.24
CA THR A 53 20.92 -15.59 7.44
C THR A 53 19.79 -14.68 7.95
N PHE A 54 18.64 -15.25 8.30
CA PHE A 54 17.53 -14.51 8.90
C PHE A 54 17.88 -13.93 10.27
N GLY A 55 18.61 -14.67 11.12
CA GLY A 55 19.09 -14.17 12.41
C GLY A 55 20.02 -12.96 12.26
N HIS A 56 20.91 -12.98 11.26
CA HIS A 56 21.80 -11.86 10.96
C HIS A 56 21.04 -10.64 10.41
N LEU A 57 20.08 -10.85 9.50
CA LEU A 57 19.22 -9.78 8.95
C LEU A 57 18.32 -9.15 10.02
N ALA A 58 17.76 -9.98 10.91
CA ALA A 58 16.88 -9.55 11.99
C ALA A 58 17.58 -8.65 13.02
N THR A 59 18.89 -8.84 13.21
CA THR A 59 19.69 -8.10 14.18
C THR A 59 20.41 -6.88 13.60
N THR A 60 20.62 -6.84 12.28
CA THR A 60 21.35 -5.74 11.64
C THR A 60 20.41 -4.73 10.97
N VAL A 61 19.64 -5.14 9.96
CA VAL A 61 18.94 -4.21 9.06
C VAL A 61 17.44 -4.13 9.31
N LEU A 62 16.84 -5.19 9.86
CA LEU A 62 15.39 -5.24 10.09
C LEU A 62 14.88 -4.15 11.05
N PRO A 63 15.56 -3.84 12.17
CA PRO A 63 15.11 -2.79 13.08
C PRO A 63 15.12 -1.41 12.40
N ASP A 64 16.18 -1.11 11.64
CA ASP A 64 16.32 0.15 10.91
C ASP A 64 15.26 0.28 9.81
N TYR A 65 14.99 -0.79 9.04
CA TYR A 65 13.93 -0.78 8.03
C TYR A 65 12.55 -0.59 8.64
N LEU A 66 12.25 -1.26 9.76
CA LEU A 66 10.98 -1.11 10.45
C LEU A 66 10.80 0.32 10.97
N LEU A 67 11.82 0.86 11.65
CA LEU A 67 11.77 2.21 12.21
C LEU A 67 11.62 3.26 11.11
N ASN A 68 12.44 3.17 10.05
CA ASN A 68 12.36 4.08 8.91
C ASN A 68 10.99 4.00 8.23
N THR A 69 10.44 2.80 8.02
CA THR A 69 9.12 2.63 7.39
C THR A 69 8.02 3.25 8.24
N VAL A 70 8.01 2.99 9.55
CA VAL A 70 7.00 3.56 10.46
C VAL A 70 7.11 5.08 10.50
N LEU A 71 8.33 5.62 10.59
CA LEU A 71 8.58 7.06 10.62
C LEU A 71 8.13 7.72 9.31
N LEU A 72 8.47 7.12 8.16
CA LEU A 72 8.02 7.60 6.85
C LEU A 72 6.50 7.55 6.72
N MET A 73 5.85 6.46 7.15
CA MET A 73 4.38 6.34 7.14
C MET A 73 3.72 7.43 7.97
N LEU A 74 4.23 7.71 9.16
CA LEU A 74 3.70 8.75 10.03
C LEU A 74 3.91 10.16 9.44
N LEU A 75 5.11 10.44 8.95
CA LEU A 75 5.45 11.75 8.37
C LEU A 75 4.61 12.02 7.11
N VAL A 76 4.59 11.06 6.17
CA VAL A 76 3.80 11.15 4.94
C VAL A 76 2.31 11.24 5.25
N GLY A 77 1.81 10.42 6.17
CA GLY A 77 0.41 10.46 6.61
C GLY A 77 0.02 11.81 7.21
N ALA A 78 0.87 12.39 8.07
CA ALA A 78 0.64 13.71 8.66
C ALA A 78 0.60 14.82 7.59
N ILE A 79 1.56 14.84 6.66
CA ILE A 79 1.60 15.81 5.56
C ILE A 79 0.38 15.63 4.64
N ALA A 80 0.02 14.38 4.32
CA ALA A 80 -1.13 14.07 3.48
C ALA A 80 -2.44 14.52 4.11
N LEU A 81 -2.62 14.37 5.44
CA LEU A 81 -3.78 14.89 6.15
C LEU A 81 -3.79 16.42 6.17
N MET A 82 -2.63 17.02 6.47
CA MET A 82 -2.49 18.48 6.54
C MET A 82 -2.80 19.17 5.21
N VAL A 83 -2.44 18.57 4.07
CA VAL A 83 -2.70 19.15 2.73
C VAL A 83 -4.02 18.64 2.15
N GLY A 84 -4.32 17.36 2.32
CA GLY A 84 -5.48 16.70 1.73
C GLY A 84 -6.80 17.13 2.36
N VAL A 85 -6.88 17.26 3.69
CA VAL A 85 -8.14 17.64 4.36
C VAL A 85 -8.57 19.06 3.99
N PRO A 86 -7.71 20.10 4.02
CA PRO A 86 -8.10 21.43 3.59
C PRO A 86 -8.48 21.48 2.10
N THR A 87 -7.75 20.77 1.24
CA THR A 87 -8.02 20.74 -0.20
C THR A 87 -9.37 20.07 -0.50
N ALA A 88 -9.68 18.97 0.19
CA ALA A 88 -10.97 18.29 0.09
C ALA A 88 -12.11 19.17 0.62
N TRP A 89 -11.92 19.85 1.74
CA TRP A 89 -12.93 20.75 2.30
C TRP A 89 -13.21 21.96 1.39
N LEU A 90 -12.16 22.57 0.84
CA LEU A 90 -12.28 23.72 -0.05
C LEU A 90 -13.04 23.36 -1.34
N THR A 91 -12.70 22.22 -1.96
CA THR A 91 -13.34 21.75 -3.20
C THR A 91 -14.79 21.28 -3.00
N ALA A 92 -15.12 20.75 -1.82
CA ALA A 92 -16.48 20.34 -1.49
C ALA A 92 -17.39 21.53 -1.12
N ARG A 93 -16.86 22.55 -0.43
CA ARG A 93 -17.66 23.64 0.12
C ARG A 93 -17.71 24.90 -0.74
N TYR A 94 -16.68 25.19 -1.54
CA TYR A 94 -16.60 26.41 -2.34
C TYR A 94 -16.53 26.11 -3.84
N ARG A 95 -17.28 26.89 -4.63
CA ARG A 95 -17.20 26.86 -6.10
C ARG A 95 -16.32 28.00 -6.59
N PHE A 96 -15.02 27.75 -6.67
CA PHE A 96 -14.04 28.69 -7.25
C PHE A 96 -13.86 28.43 -8.77
N PRO A 97 -13.41 29.43 -9.55
CA PRO A 97 -13.10 29.26 -10.96
C PRO A 97 -11.94 28.27 -11.10
N GLY A 98 -12.23 27.04 -11.52
CA GLY A 98 -11.27 25.92 -11.55
C GLY A 98 -11.71 24.67 -10.76
N SER A 99 -12.81 24.74 -10.02
CA SER A 99 -13.35 23.64 -9.19
C SER A 99 -13.60 22.30 -9.92
N ARG A 100 -13.69 22.30 -11.25
CA ARG A 100 -13.80 21.07 -12.06
C ARG A 100 -12.46 20.39 -12.37
N VAL A 101 -11.35 21.13 -12.29
CA VAL A 101 -10.01 20.64 -12.65
C VAL A 101 -9.31 20.02 -11.44
N PHE A 102 -9.53 20.56 -10.23
CA PHE A 102 -8.92 20.04 -9.01
C PHE A 102 -9.22 18.56 -8.76
N PRO A 103 -10.48 18.08 -8.83
CA PRO A 103 -10.75 16.65 -8.65
C PRO A 103 -9.98 15.76 -9.62
N LEU A 104 -9.78 16.20 -10.86
CA LEU A 104 -8.97 15.48 -11.85
C LEU A 104 -7.48 15.49 -11.49
N LEU A 105 -6.95 16.65 -11.08
CA LEU A 105 -5.56 16.80 -10.65
C LEU A 105 -5.23 15.99 -9.39
N LEU A 106 -6.18 15.83 -8.46
CA LEU A 106 -6.00 15.01 -7.25
C LEU A 106 -5.91 13.51 -7.58
N VAL A 107 -6.59 13.06 -8.64
CA VAL A 107 -6.55 11.66 -9.10
C VAL A 107 -5.34 11.40 -9.99
N LEU A 108 -4.85 12.42 -10.72
CA LEU A 108 -3.68 12.33 -11.59
C LEU A 108 -2.45 11.64 -10.96
N PRO A 109 -1.97 12.02 -9.75
CA PRO A 109 -0.81 11.38 -9.14
C PRO A 109 -1.04 9.90 -8.82
N LEU A 110 -2.29 9.46 -8.64
CA LEU A 110 -2.62 8.05 -8.40
C LEU A 110 -2.50 7.20 -9.67
N ALA A 111 -2.62 7.82 -10.86
CA ALA A 111 -2.48 7.14 -12.14
C ALA A 111 -1.02 6.93 -12.56
N ALA A 112 -0.09 7.74 -12.02
CA ALA A 112 1.32 7.64 -12.34
C ALA A 112 1.96 6.44 -11.61
N PRO A 113 2.81 5.64 -12.27
CA PRO A 113 3.57 4.59 -11.60
C PRO A 113 4.49 5.18 -10.51
N ALA A 114 4.46 4.62 -9.30
CA ALA A 114 5.23 5.12 -8.17
C ALA A 114 6.74 5.21 -8.46
N TYR A 115 7.28 4.24 -9.22
CA TYR A 115 8.67 4.23 -9.65
C TYR A 115 9.04 5.49 -10.44
N VAL A 116 8.24 5.85 -11.45
CA VAL A 116 8.50 7.03 -12.30
C VAL A 116 8.46 8.31 -11.46
N LEU A 117 7.47 8.42 -10.57
CA LEU A 117 7.35 9.57 -9.67
C LEU A 117 8.60 9.72 -8.78
N GLY A 118 9.14 8.60 -8.30
CA GLY A 118 10.38 8.56 -7.53
C GLY A 118 11.58 9.15 -8.28
N TYR A 119 11.80 8.74 -9.53
CA TYR A 119 12.90 9.30 -10.35
C TYR A 119 12.71 10.78 -10.65
N VAL A 120 11.49 11.18 -11.00
CA VAL A 120 11.21 12.59 -11.25
C VAL A 120 11.50 13.43 -10.00
N TYR A 121 11.09 12.98 -8.82
CA TYR A 121 11.43 13.69 -7.57
C TYR A 121 12.93 13.70 -7.30
N ALA A 122 13.62 12.58 -7.49
CA ALA A 122 15.06 12.50 -7.33
C ALA A 122 15.77 13.50 -8.25
N ASP A 123 15.43 13.55 -9.53
CA ASP A 123 16.04 14.46 -10.51
C ASP A 123 15.69 15.93 -10.23
N LEU A 124 14.46 16.21 -9.76
CA LEU A 124 14.05 17.58 -9.42
C LEU A 124 14.84 18.14 -8.23
N LEU A 125 15.04 17.30 -7.21
CA LEU A 125 15.70 17.64 -5.95
C LEU A 125 17.21 17.38 -5.96
N ASP A 126 17.73 16.73 -7.00
CA ASP A 126 19.14 16.48 -7.19
C ASP A 126 19.92 17.79 -7.18
N TYR A 127 21.21 17.69 -6.86
CA TYR A 127 22.12 18.82 -6.83
C TYR A 127 22.07 19.65 -8.13
N THR A 128 22.03 18.98 -9.28
CA THR A 128 21.93 19.63 -10.60
C THR A 128 20.49 19.95 -11.02
N GLY A 129 19.52 19.52 -10.21
CA GLY A 129 18.10 19.67 -10.48
C GLY A 129 17.64 21.13 -10.55
N PRO A 130 16.52 21.38 -11.23
CA PRO A 130 15.97 22.73 -11.41
C PRO A 130 15.59 23.37 -10.07
N VAL A 131 15.16 22.59 -9.06
CA VAL A 131 14.79 23.13 -7.75
C VAL A 131 16.02 23.69 -7.03
N GLN A 132 17.07 22.88 -6.90
CA GLN A 132 18.31 23.28 -6.23
C GLN A 132 19.02 24.42 -6.97
N THR A 133 19.09 24.34 -8.30
CA THR A 133 19.71 25.39 -9.12
C THR A 133 18.96 26.71 -9.02
N SER A 134 17.63 26.69 -9.04
CA SER A 134 16.81 27.89 -8.85
C SER A 134 17.00 28.49 -7.45
N LEU A 135 17.04 27.64 -6.41
CA LEU A 135 17.26 28.10 -5.04
C LEU A 135 18.65 28.75 -4.88
N ARG A 136 19.71 28.15 -5.42
CA ARG A 136 21.07 28.71 -5.40
C ARG A 136 21.15 30.05 -6.14
N ALA A 137 20.48 30.16 -7.29
CA ALA A 137 20.42 31.41 -8.05
C ALA A 137 19.71 32.52 -7.26
N LEU A 138 18.59 32.20 -6.61
CA LEU A 138 17.84 33.16 -5.78
C LEU A 138 18.59 33.59 -4.52
N LEU A 139 19.37 32.68 -3.92
CA LEU A 139 20.16 32.95 -2.71
C LEU A 139 21.56 33.51 -2.99
N GLY A 140 21.93 33.69 -4.26
CA GLY A 140 23.27 34.18 -4.65
C GLY A 140 24.41 33.17 -4.41
N LEU A 141 24.07 31.89 -4.21
CA LEU A 141 25.00 30.78 -3.93
C LEU A 141 25.40 30.04 -5.22
N SER A 142 25.29 30.70 -6.38
CA SER A 142 25.56 30.10 -7.70
C SER A 142 27.02 29.69 -7.92
N SER A 143 27.93 30.13 -7.04
CA SER A 143 29.35 29.80 -7.08
C SER A 143 29.74 28.56 -6.26
N LEU A 144 28.83 28.01 -5.45
CA LEU A 144 29.09 26.82 -4.64
C LEU A 144 28.72 25.55 -5.44
N PRO A 145 29.61 24.53 -5.45
CA PRO A 145 29.35 23.21 -6.04
C PRO A 145 28.38 22.40 -5.18
#